data_AF-D5VGR4-F1
#
_entry.id   AF-D5VGR4-F1
#
_cell.length_a   1.000
_cell.length_b   1.000
_cell.length_c   1.000
_cell.angle_alpha   90.00
_cell.angle_beta   90.00
_cell.angle_gamma   90.00
#
_symmetry.space_group_name_H-M   'P 1'
#
loop_
_entity.id
_entity.type
_entity.pdbx_description
1 polymer ?
#
loop_
_entity_poly.entity_id
_entity_poly.type
_entity_poly.pdbx_seq_one_letter_code
_entity_poly.pdbx_strand_id
1 'polypeptide(L)' 'MPGPKVVLITGVSSGIGRAAAIGFARAGCRVYGTVRDTAKVERIDGVTLIEMDIRPLRSLARAV' A
#
# COMPACT_ATOMS: atom_id res chain seq x y z
N MET A 1 24.97 4.93 -3.30
CA MET A 1 23.71 5.69 -3.48
C MET A 1 22.66 5.08 -2.55
N PRO A 2 21.80 5.87 -1.88
CA PRO A 2 20.70 5.30 -1.10
C PRO A 2 19.75 4.53 -2.04
N GLY A 3 19.21 3.40 -1.60
CA GLY A 3 18.18 2.67 -2.36
C GLY A 3 16.89 3.49 -2.54
N PRO A 4 15.94 3.01 -3.36
CA PRO A 4 14.67 3.69 -3.57
C PRO A 4 13.92 3.89 -2.24
N LYS A 5 13.29 5.05 -2.06
CA LYS A 5 12.48 5.33 -0.86
C LYS A 5 11.34 4.33 -0.77
N VAL A 6 11.14 3.75 0.42
CA VAL A 6 10.04 2.81 0.70
C VAL A 6 8.88 3.56 1.32
N VAL A 7 7.67 3.35 0.82
CA VAL A 7 6.45 4.01 1.28
C VAL A 7 5.40 2.95 1.61
N LEU A 8 4.86 2.97 2.83
CA LEU A 8 3.73 2.17 3.26
C LEU A 8 2.49 3.07 3.34
N ILE A 9 1.40 2.67 2.67
CA ILE A 9 0.14 3.43 2.62
C ILE A 9 -0.97 2.51 3.07
N THR A 10 -1.77 2.93 4.06
CA THR A 10 -2.97 2.21 4.46
C THR A 10 -4.19 2.70 3.67
N GLY A 11 -5.13 1.80 3.38
CA GLY A 11 -6.39 2.17 2.72
C GLY A 11 -6.23 2.53 1.25
N VAL A 12 -5.45 1.76 0.49
CA VAL A 12 -5.22 2.05 -0.96
C VAL A 12 -6.34 1.57 -1.89
N SER A 13 -7.42 1.01 -1.34
CA SER A 13 -8.51 0.45 -2.15
C SER A 13 -9.25 1.51 -2.97
N SER A 14 -9.27 2.78 -2.52
CA SER A 14 -9.95 3.88 -3.22
C SER A 14 -9.48 5.25 -2.71
N GLY A 15 -9.98 6.33 -3.31
CA GLY A 15 -9.83 7.70 -2.82
C GLY A 15 -8.37 8.15 -2.68
N ILE A 16 -8.08 8.86 -1.58
CA ILE A 16 -6.79 9.50 -1.32
C ILE A 16 -5.66 8.46 -1.24
N GLY A 17 -5.88 7.32 -0.58
CA GLY A 17 -4.86 6.27 -0.46
C GLY A 17 -4.45 5.72 -1.82
N ARG A 18 -5.42 5.47 -2.72
CA ARG A 18 -5.14 5.02 -4.10
C ARG A 18 -4.38 6.10 -4.88
N ALA A 19 -4.81 7.36 -4.82
CA ALA A 19 -4.16 8.45 -5.52
C ALA A 19 -2.71 8.66 -5.04
N ALA A 20 -2.48 8.59 -3.73
CA ALA A 20 -1.15 8.67 -3.15
C ALA A 20 -0.25 7.51 -3.61
N ALA A 21 -0.75 6.27 -3.62
CA ALA A 21 -0.01 5.10 -4.06
C ALA A 21 0.48 5.23 -5.52
N ILE A 22 -0.41 5.70 -6.40
CA ILE A 22 -0.06 5.99 -7.80
C ILE A 22 1.00 7.09 -7.89
N GLY A 23 0.85 8.17 -7.12
CA GLY A 23 1.80 9.29 -7.09
C GLY A 23 3.20 8.84 -6.67
N PHE A 24 3.31 8.07 -5.58
CA PHE A 24 4.59 7.57 -5.09
C PHE A 24 5.23 6.54 -6.04
N ALA A 25 4.43 5.66 -6.64
CA ALA A 25 4.93 4.71 -7.64
C ALA A 25 5.52 5.45 -8.86
N ARG A 26 4.83 6.48 -9.36
CA ARG A 26 5.33 7.34 -10.45
C ARG A 26 6.58 8.13 -10.08
N ALA A 27 6.75 8.46 -8.80
CA ALA A 27 7.95 9.10 -8.28
C ALA A 27 9.14 8.14 -8.08
N GLY A 28 9.02 6.87 -8.48
CA GLY A 28 10.08 5.87 -8.34
C GLY A 28 10.26 5.31 -6.93
N CYS A 29 9.26 5.49 -6.05
CA CYS A 29 9.28 4.88 -4.73
C CYS A 29 8.89 3.40 -4.80
N ARG A 30 9.39 2.60 -3.85
CA ARG A 30 8.89 1.24 -3.62
C ARG A 30 7.66 1.32 -2.72
N VAL A 31 6.48 1.11 -3.28
CA VAL A 31 5.21 1.33 -2.57
C VAL A 31 4.59 0.02 -2.11
N TYR A 32 4.22 -0.02 -0.84
CA TYR A 32 3.36 -1.05 -0.24
C TYR A 32 2.03 -0.43 0.12
N GLY A 33 0.95 -0.94 -0.46
CA GLY A 33 -0.40 -0.45 -0.22
C GLY A 33 -1.23 -1.49 0.54
N THR A 34 -1.84 -1.11 1.65
CA THR A 34 -2.65 -2.04 2.45
C THR A 34 -4.14 -1.92 2.16
N VAL A 35 -4.80 -3.07 2.09
CA VAL A 35 -6.24 -3.23 1.83
C VAL A 35 -6.79 -4.36 2.69
N ARG A 36 -8.08 -4.34 3.02
CA ARG A 36 -8.69 -5.41 3.83
C ARG A 36 -8.86 -6.73 3.07
N ASP A 37 -8.97 -6.64 1.75
CA ASP A 37 -9.23 -7.77 0.87
C ASP A 37 -8.55 -7.45 -0.46
N THR A 38 -7.49 -8.19 -0.78
CA THR A 38 -6.73 -7.96 -2.01
C THR A 38 -7.47 -8.41 -3.27
N ALA A 39 -8.43 -9.33 -3.15
CA ALA A 39 -9.23 -9.81 -4.28
C ALA A 39 -10.27 -8.79 -4.75
N LYS A 40 -10.62 -7.82 -3.90
CA LYS A 40 -11.64 -6.78 -4.20
C LYS A 40 -11.05 -5.45 -4.71
N VAL A 41 -9.74 -5.38 -4.91
CA VAL A 41 -9.07 -4.13 -5.26
C VAL A 41 -8.41 -4.27 -6.63
N GLU A 42 -8.68 -3.32 -7.51
CA GLU A 42 -7.98 -3.22 -8.78
C GLU A 42 -6.47 -3.08 -8.55
N ARG A 43 -5.70 -3.78 -9.38
CA ARG A 43 -4.25 -3.67 -9.36
C ARG A 43 -3.83 -2.21 -9.58
N ILE A 44 -2.87 -1.75 -8.78
CA ILE A 44 -2.23 -0.45 -8.94
C ILE A 44 -0.80 -0.71 -9.43
N ASP A 45 -0.47 -0.22 -10.62
CA ASP A 45 0.85 -0.43 -11.19
C ASP A 45 1.94 0.20 -10.32
N GLY A 46 3.02 -0.56 -10.09
CA GLY A 46 4.13 -0.14 -9.23
C GLY A 46 3.85 -0.20 -7.72
N VAL A 47 2.72 -0.80 -7.30
CA VAL A 47 2.35 -0.95 -5.89
C VAL A 47 2.19 -2.43 -5.53
N THR A 48 2.83 -2.84 -4.44
CA THR A 48 2.63 -4.16 -3.84
C THR A 48 1.46 -4.09 -2.87
N LEU A 49 0.38 -4.81 -3.14
CA LEU A 49 -0.77 -4.88 -2.24
C LEU A 49 -0.51 -5.86 -1.10
N ILE A 50 -0.79 -5.43 0.12
CA ILE A 50 -0.71 -6.24 1.35
C ILE A 50 -2.10 -6.29 1.97
N GLU A 51 -2.57 -7.50 2.29
CA GLU A 51 -3.82 -7.66 3.03
C GLU A 51 -3.62 -7.30 4.51
N MET A 52 -4.42 -6.37 5.02
CA MET A 52 -4.35 -5.87 6.38
C MET A 52 -5.69 -5.27 6.81
N ASP A 53 -6.21 -5.68 7.97
CA ASP A 53 -7.34 -5.02 8.63
C ASP A 53 -6.83 -4.26 9.86
N ILE A 54 -6.90 -2.92 9.80
CA ILE A 54 -6.43 -2.04 10.89
C ILE A 54 -7.34 -2.04 12.12
N ARG A 55 -8.58 -2.57 12.02
CA ARG A 55 -9.56 -2.51 13.11
C ARG A 55 -9.17 -3.38 14.32
N PRO A 56 -8.74 -4.64 14.15
CA PRO A 56 -8.06 -5.36 15.23
C PRO A 56 -6.56 -5.03 15.23
N LEU A 57 -6.07 -4.44 16.34
CA LEU A 57 -4.64 -4.15 16.56
C LEU A 57 -3.71 -5.35 16.29
N ARG A 58 -4.22 -6.59 16.42
CA ARG A 58 -3.49 -7.85 16.16
C ARG A 58 -3.00 -8.02 14.72
N SER A 59 -3.58 -7.32 13.74
CA SER A 59 -3.15 -7.43 12.33
C SER A 59 -1.87 -6.64 12.01
N LEU A 60 -1.41 -5.75 12.90
CA LEU A 60 -0.22 -4.93 12.68
C LEU A 60 1.10 -5.71 12.65
N ALA A 61 1.17 -6.86 13.34
CA ALA A 61 2.40 -7.62 13.50
C ALA A 61 2.87 -8.37 12.23
N ARG A 62 2.03 -8.48 11.19
CA ARG A 62 2.38 -9.13 9.91
C ARG A 62 2.76 -8.14 8.81
N ALA A 63 2.68 -6.84 9.08
CA ALA A 63 2.89 -5.80 8.08
C ALA A 63 4.37 -5.44 7.86
N VAL A 64 5.29 -6.06 8.61
CA VAL A 64 6.73 -5.78 8.57
C VAL A 64 7.54 -7.06 8.69
#